data_AF-A0A532DQ84-F1
#
_entry.id   AF-A0A532DQ84-F1
#
_cell.length_a   1.000
_cell.length_b   1.000
_cell.length_c   1.000
_cell.angle_alpha   90.00
_cell.angle_beta   90.00
_cell.angle_gamma   90.00
#
_symmetry.space_group_name_H-M   'P 1'
#
loop_
_entity.id
_entity.type
_entity.pdbx_description
1 polymer ?
#
loop_
_entity_poly.entity_id
_entity_poly.type
_entity_poly.pdbx_seq_one_letter_code
_entity_poly.pdbx_strand_id
1 'polypeptide(L)'
;MIRSFADTSTAGAKGWLVLAVVAIAIGLSGVGVPAFSLDKSDIERSQEVPDKVFEIFGEIQRLQGNPPPGFVGGRPFQNRERRLARGRYREYDVNPTVPGQHRGPERLVIEQRTGKAYYTRDHYRTFVPIN
;
A
#
# COMPACT_ATOMS: atom_id res chain seq x y z
N MET A 1 -47.08 -7.74 25.16
CA MET A 1 -47.13 -8.63 23.99
C MET A 1 -47.36 -7.75 22.76
N ILE A 2 -46.29 -7.38 22.04
CA ILE A 2 -46.38 -6.57 20.82
C ILE A 2 -45.51 -7.25 19.75
N ARG A 3 -46.13 -7.54 18.61
CA ARG A 3 -45.50 -8.23 17.48
C ARG A 3 -44.73 -7.20 16.66
N SER A 4 -43.51 -7.53 16.28
CA SER A 4 -42.76 -6.82 15.24
C SER A 4 -42.70 -7.71 14.00
N PHE A 5 -42.97 -7.15 12.83
CA PHE A 5 -42.76 -7.75 11.52
C PHE A 5 -42.56 -6.65 10.48
N ALA A 6 -41.44 -6.72 9.75
CA ALA A 6 -41.22 -6.35 8.34
C ALA A 6 -41.71 -4.96 7.80
N ASP A 7 -41.08 -4.25 6.86
CA ASP A 7 -39.77 -4.25 6.19
C ASP A 7 -39.66 -2.84 5.49
N THR A 8 -38.73 -2.42 4.62
CA THR A 8 -37.72 -3.11 3.79
C THR A 8 -36.48 -2.22 3.55
N SER A 9 -35.39 -2.86 3.11
CA SER A 9 -34.21 -2.30 2.42
C SER A 9 -34.34 -0.95 1.68
N THR A 10 -33.31 -0.10 1.83
CA THR A 10 -32.69 0.63 0.71
C THR A 10 -31.21 0.83 1.01
N ALA A 11 -30.34 0.55 0.03
CA ALA A 11 -28.89 0.71 0.15
C ALA A 11 -28.42 2.12 -0.26
N GLY A 12 -27.34 2.63 0.33
CA GLY A 12 -26.71 3.88 -0.10
C GLY A 12 -25.44 4.26 0.68
N ALA A 13 -24.34 4.48 -0.04
CA ALA A 13 -23.07 5.15 0.32
C ALA A 13 -22.72 5.28 1.84
N LYS A 14 -21.69 4.59 2.36
CA LYS A 14 -20.26 4.89 2.12
C LYS A 14 -19.94 6.40 2.06
N GLY A 15 -19.80 7.01 3.23
CA GLY A 15 -19.14 8.30 3.41
C GLY A 15 -18.22 8.25 4.63
N TRP A 16 -17.04 7.63 4.49
CA TRP A 16 -16.00 7.77 5.52
C TRP A 16 -15.32 9.11 5.31
N LEU A 17 -15.59 10.01 6.24
CA LEU A 17 -15.13 11.40 6.22
C LEU A 17 -13.60 11.41 6.38
N VAL A 18 -12.87 11.60 5.28
CA VAL A 18 -11.46 11.97 5.38
C VAL A 18 -11.44 13.38 5.94
N LEU A 19 -11.03 13.52 7.20
CA LEU A 19 -10.73 14.81 7.79
C LEU A 19 -9.58 15.44 7.00
N ALA A 20 -9.93 16.31 6.05
CA ALA A 20 -8.98 17.27 5.52
C ALA A 20 -8.50 18.13 6.69
N VAL A 21 -7.25 17.92 7.11
CA VAL A 21 -6.58 18.84 8.03
C VAL A 21 -6.31 20.12 7.26
N VAL A 22 -7.32 20.98 7.21
CA VAL A 22 -7.16 22.38 6.84
C VAL A 22 -6.29 23.00 7.92
N ALA A 23 -5.02 23.23 7.61
CA ALA A 23 -4.14 24.00 8.46
C ALA A 23 -4.66 25.45 8.52
N ILE A 24 -5.42 25.76 9.57
CA ILE A 24 -5.82 27.13 9.86
C ILE A 24 -4.54 27.91 10.14
N ALA A 25 -4.24 28.90 9.29
CA ALA A 25 -3.14 29.82 9.52
C ALA A 25 -3.46 30.71 10.73
N ILE A 26 -3.04 30.29 11.92
CA ILE A 26 -2.94 31.15 13.10
C ILE A 26 -1.47 31.51 13.27
N GLY A 27 -1.15 32.79 13.06
CA GLY A 27 0.22 33.27 13.14
C GLY A 27 0.77 33.22 14.56
N LEU A 28 1.83 32.43 14.76
CA LEU A 28 2.82 32.64 15.81
C LEU A 28 4.21 32.38 15.22
N SER A 29 5.11 33.33 15.46
CA SER A 29 6.36 33.48 14.74
C SER A 29 7.38 32.37 15.03
N GLY A 30 8.14 31.94 14.01
CA GLY A 30 9.52 31.49 14.22
C GLY A 30 9.85 30.01 14.00
N VAL A 31 8.90 29.14 13.64
CA VAL A 31 9.22 27.75 13.21
C VAL A 31 8.77 27.55 11.77
N GLY A 32 9.73 27.56 10.85
CA GLY A 32 9.52 27.22 9.45
C GLY A 32 9.27 25.73 9.28
N VAL A 33 8.03 25.29 9.53
CA VAL A 33 7.57 24.01 8.99
C VAL A 33 7.61 24.10 7.46
N PRO A 34 8.33 23.23 6.74
CA PRO A 34 8.27 23.22 5.30
C PRO A 34 6.84 22.87 4.91
N ALA A 35 6.15 23.81 4.26
CA ALA A 35 4.92 23.49 3.54
C ALA A 35 5.32 22.54 2.42
N PHE A 36 5.11 21.24 2.63
CA PHE A 36 5.23 20.23 1.58
C PHE A 36 4.23 20.61 0.49
N SER A 37 4.76 21.21 -0.57
CA SER A 37 4.00 21.53 -1.77
C SER A 37 3.74 20.21 -2.49
N LEU A 38 2.69 19.50 -2.04
CA LEU A 38 2.22 18.25 -2.61
C LEU A 38 1.86 18.50 -4.07
N ASP A 39 2.75 18.12 -4.98
CA ASP A 39 2.45 18.17 -6.40
C ASP A 39 1.31 17.19 -6.72
N LYS A 40 0.51 17.51 -7.74
CA LYS A 40 -0.62 16.66 -8.13
C LYS A 40 -0.14 15.26 -8.53
N SER A 41 1.04 15.13 -9.13
CA SER A 41 1.60 13.84 -9.52
C SER A 41 2.08 13.00 -8.33
N ASP A 42 2.50 13.62 -7.22
CA ASP A 42 2.81 12.90 -5.97
C ASP A 42 1.52 12.36 -5.33
N ILE A 43 0.45 13.17 -5.29
CA ILE A 43 -0.86 12.69 -4.81
C ILE A 43 -1.38 11.55 -5.69
N GLU A 44 -1.34 11.69 -7.03
CA GLU A 44 -1.77 10.62 -7.95
C GLU A 44 -0.90 9.35 -7.82
N ARG A 45 0.41 9.49 -7.60
CA ARG A 45 1.31 8.35 -7.30
C ARG A 45 0.95 7.68 -5.98
N SER A 46 0.67 8.42 -4.90
CA SER A 46 0.25 7.84 -3.62
C SER A 46 -1.17 7.25 -3.64
N GLN A 47 -2.06 7.69 -4.55
CA GLN A 47 -3.33 7.01 -4.81
C GLN A 47 -3.12 5.63 -5.46
N GLU A 48 -2.09 5.49 -6.29
CA GLU A 48 -1.75 4.24 -6.97
C GLU A 48 -0.92 3.30 -6.09
N VAL A 49 0.12 3.82 -5.43
CA VAL A 49 1.10 3.11 -4.57
C VAL A 49 1.15 3.76 -3.19
N PRO A 50 0.55 3.16 -2.14
CA PRO A 50 0.55 3.75 -0.80
C PRO A 50 1.96 3.89 -0.19
N ASP A 51 2.21 4.95 0.57
CA ASP A 51 3.54 5.31 1.12
C ASP A 51 4.22 4.16 1.89
N LYS A 52 3.45 3.36 2.65
CA LYS A 52 3.90 2.13 3.35
C LYS A 52 4.70 1.17 2.45
N VAL A 53 4.44 1.15 1.15
CA VAL A 53 5.11 0.28 0.18
C VAL A 53 6.57 0.71 -0.01
N PHE A 54 6.84 2.01 -0.01
CA PHE A 54 8.19 2.57 -0.11
C PHE A 54 8.97 2.36 1.19
N GLU A 55 8.31 2.52 2.35
CA GLU A 55 8.89 2.21 3.66
C GLU A 55 9.35 0.75 3.74
N ILE A 56 8.44 -0.20 3.45
CA ILE A 56 8.73 -1.64 3.46
C ILE A 56 9.78 -2.02 2.40
N PHE A 57 9.78 -1.38 1.22
CA PHE A 57 10.84 -1.58 0.23
C PHE A 57 12.21 -1.11 0.74
N GLY A 58 12.28 0.02 1.44
CA GLY A 58 13.49 0.51 2.10
C GLY A 58 13.99 -0.45 3.19
N GLU A 59 13.09 -0.96 4.02
CA GLU A 59 13.43 -1.95 5.04
C GLU A 59 13.95 -3.26 4.45
N ILE A 60 13.31 -3.79 3.39
CA ILE A 60 13.76 -5.02 2.72
C ILE A 60 15.17 -4.84 2.13
N GLN A 61 15.47 -3.67 1.55
CA GLN A 61 16.83 -3.36 1.07
C GLN A 61 17.83 -3.33 2.23
N ARG A 62 17.53 -2.62 3.32
CA ARG A 62 18.37 -2.56 4.53
C ARG A 62 18.59 -3.94 5.15
N LEU A 63 17.58 -4.82 5.08
CA LEU A 63 17.61 -6.21 5.56
C LEU A 63 18.13 -7.21 4.51
N GLN A 64 18.75 -6.74 3.42
CA GLN A 64 19.39 -7.57 2.39
C GLN A 64 18.44 -8.60 1.73
N GLY A 65 17.19 -8.20 1.52
CA GLY A 65 16.15 -9.03 0.91
C GLY A 65 15.37 -9.91 1.89
N ASN A 66 15.64 -9.83 3.21
CA ASN A 66 14.80 -10.46 4.22
C ASN A 66 13.54 -9.60 4.49
N PRO A 67 12.38 -10.21 4.77
CA PRO A 67 11.19 -9.47 5.17
C PRO A 67 11.37 -8.81 6.55
N PRO A 68 10.73 -7.65 6.81
CA PRO A 68 10.70 -7.06 8.14
C PRO A 68 9.99 -7.95 9.17
N PRO A 69 10.28 -7.81 10.49
CA PRO A 69 9.60 -8.57 11.54
C PRO A 69 8.08 -8.40 11.47
N GLY A 70 7.34 -9.52 11.52
CA GLY A 70 5.87 -9.52 11.40
C GLY A 70 5.34 -9.54 9.96
N PHE A 71 6.19 -9.40 8.94
CA PHE A 71 5.81 -9.52 7.53
C PHE A 71 6.22 -10.88 6.95
N VAL A 72 5.46 -11.39 5.98
CA VAL A 72 5.82 -12.60 5.25
C VAL A 72 6.32 -12.22 3.86
N GLY A 73 7.49 -12.72 3.48
CA GLY A 73 8.09 -12.41 2.19
C GLY A 73 9.35 -13.22 1.89
N GLY A 74 10.07 -12.81 0.84
CA GLY A 74 11.30 -13.45 0.38
C GLY A 74 11.10 -14.75 -0.41
N ARG A 75 9.85 -15.18 -0.66
CA ARG A 75 9.54 -16.38 -1.46
C ARG A 75 9.75 -16.10 -2.96
N PRO A 76 10.13 -17.09 -3.79
CA PRO A 76 10.27 -16.88 -5.23
C PRO A 76 8.92 -16.55 -5.90
N PHE A 77 8.82 -15.38 -6.55
CA PHE A 77 7.70 -15.06 -7.42
C PHE A 77 7.97 -15.63 -8.82
N GLN A 78 7.09 -16.51 -9.29
CA GLN A 78 7.32 -17.31 -10.49
C GLN A 78 6.99 -16.60 -11.81
N ASN A 79 6.25 -15.48 -11.78
CA ASN A 79 5.84 -14.72 -12.96
C ASN A 79 5.25 -15.61 -14.09
N ARG A 80 4.37 -16.57 -13.72
CA ARG A 80 3.84 -17.60 -14.64
C ARG A 80 3.02 -16.97 -15.77
N GLU A 81 2.28 -15.93 -15.42
CA GLU A 81 1.42 -15.12 -16.29
C GLU A 81 2.21 -14.10 -17.12
N ARG A 82 3.55 -14.05 -16.95
CA ARG A 82 4.51 -13.23 -17.71
C ARG A 82 4.15 -11.74 -17.74
N ARG A 83 3.61 -11.22 -16.63
CA ARG A 83 3.23 -9.81 -16.46
C ARG A 83 4.44 -8.90 -16.29
N LEU A 84 5.51 -9.43 -15.71
CA LEU A 84 6.82 -8.77 -15.64
C LEU A 84 7.77 -9.35 -16.69
N ALA A 85 8.89 -8.68 -16.93
CA ALA A 85 9.97 -9.21 -17.75
C ALA A 85 10.51 -10.56 -17.21
N ARG A 86 11.31 -11.29 -18.01
CA ARG A 86 12.02 -12.47 -17.50
C ARG A 86 13.08 -12.03 -16.49
N GLY A 87 13.06 -12.62 -15.30
CA GLY A 87 13.96 -12.28 -14.19
C GLY A 87 13.78 -13.24 -13.02
N ARG A 88 14.59 -13.08 -11.98
CA ARG A 88 14.44 -13.84 -10.73
C ARG A 88 13.81 -12.91 -9.70
N TYR A 89 12.58 -13.18 -9.28
CA TYR A 89 11.82 -12.29 -8.41
C TYR A 89 11.58 -12.91 -7.03
N ARG A 90 11.48 -12.06 -6.00
CA ARG A 90 10.90 -12.42 -4.70
C ARG A 90 9.66 -11.59 -4.41
N GLU A 91 8.67 -12.20 -3.77
CA GLU A 91 7.44 -11.56 -3.29
C GLU A 91 7.51 -11.24 -1.79
N TYR A 92 6.85 -10.15 -1.39
CA TYR A 92 6.72 -9.67 -0.02
C TYR A 92 5.32 -9.11 0.22
N ASP A 93 4.79 -9.28 1.43
CA ASP A 93 3.63 -8.51 1.87
C ASP A 93 4.01 -7.05 2.13
N VAL A 94 3.04 -6.15 1.94
CA VAL A 94 3.12 -4.73 2.32
C VAL A 94 2.22 -4.41 3.52
N ASN A 95 1.67 -5.44 4.17
CA ASN A 95 0.87 -5.34 5.39
C ASN A 95 1.41 -6.36 6.42
N PRO A 96 1.39 -6.03 7.72
CA PRO A 96 1.83 -6.95 8.76
C PRO A 96 0.88 -8.16 8.87
N THR A 97 1.42 -9.28 9.33
CA THR A 97 0.66 -10.52 9.51
C THR A 97 -0.09 -10.49 10.83
N VAL A 98 -1.42 -10.49 10.76
CA VAL A 98 -2.31 -10.57 11.94
C VAL A 98 -2.87 -11.99 12.03
N PRO A 99 -2.72 -12.70 13.18
CA PRO A 99 -3.29 -14.03 13.37
C PRO A 99 -4.81 -14.06 13.09
N GLY A 100 -5.26 -15.03 12.29
CA GLY A 100 -6.66 -15.16 11.91
C GLY A 100 -7.12 -14.23 10.77
N GLN A 101 -6.28 -13.32 10.27
CA GLN A 101 -6.62 -12.40 9.18
C GLN A 101 -5.99 -12.82 7.84
N HIS A 102 -6.69 -12.58 6.74
CA HIS A 102 -6.13 -12.75 5.40
C HIS A 102 -5.07 -11.67 5.10
N ARG A 103 -3.92 -12.05 4.50
CA ARG A 103 -2.76 -11.20 4.17
C ARG A 103 -3.01 -10.12 3.09
N GLY A 104 -4.27 -9.79 2.81
CA GLY A 104 -4.68 -8.90 1.71
C GLY A 104 -4.28 -9.38 0.30
N PRO A 105 -4.66 -8.62 -0.74
CA PRO A 105 -4.24 -8.84 -2.13
C PRO A 105 -2.91 -8.13 -2.48
N GLU A 106 -2.48 -7.16 -1.68
CA GLU A 106 -1.36 -6.27 -1.98
C GLU A 106 0.01 -6.96 -1.80
N ARG A 107 0.93 -6.80 -2.76
CA ARG A 107 2.28 -7.37 -2.69
C ARG A 107 3.32 -6.41 -3.29
N LEU A 108 4.55 -6.54 -2.80
CA LEU A 108 5.75 -6.02 -3.43
C LEU A 108 6.52 -7.17 -4.08
N VAL A 109 7.04 -6.95 -5.28
CA VAL A 109 7.82 -7.94 -6.05
C VAL A 109 9.15 -7.31 -6.49
N ILE A 110 10.28 -7.91 -6.09
CA ILE A 110 11.63 -7.36 -6.30
C ILE A 110 12.48 -8.32 -7.15
N GLU A 111 13.03 -7.82 -8.25
CA GLU A 111 13.97 -8.53 -9.12
C GLU A 111 15.37 -8.57 -8.47
N GLN A 112 15.90 -9.78 -8.30
CA GLN A 112 17.02 -10.08 -7.42
C GLN A 112 18.40 -9.69 -7.98
N ARG A 113 18.52 -9.36 -9.27
CA ARG A 113 19.78 -8.98 -9.93
C ARG A 113 19.89 -7.48 -10.16
N THR A 114 18.75 -6.83 -10.40
CA THR A 114 18.65 -5.42 -10.82
C THR A 114 18.06 -4.51 -9.75
N GLY A 115 17.46 -5.07 -8.69
CA GLY A 115 16.78 -4.29 -7.65
C GLY A 115 15.45 -3.67 -8.09
N LYS A 116 15.00 -3.92 -9.33
CA LYS A 116 13.72 -3.39 -9.84
C LYS A 116 12.56 -3.91 -9.02
N ALA A 117 11.76 -3.00 -8.50
CA ALA A 117 10.67 -3.25 -7.59
C ALA A 117 9.33 -2.85 -8.21
N TYR A 118 8.33 -3.70 -7.98
CA TYR A 118 6.99 -3.56 -8.54
C TYR A 118 5.95 -3.79 -7.45
N TYR A 119 5.02 -2.85 -7.31
CA TYR A 119 3.86 -2.99 -6.44
C TYR A 119 2.68 -3.57 -7.21
N THR A 120 1.87 -4.41 -6.56
CA THR A 120 0.58 -4.87 -7.07
C THR A 120 -0.48 -4.72 -5.98
N ARG A 121 -1.59 -4.06 -6.30
CA ARG A 121 -2.76 -3.89 -5.38
C ARG A 121 -3.84 -4.95 -5.56
N ASP A 122 -3.75 -5.75 -6.62
CA ASP A 122 -4.83 -6.58 -7.14
C ASP A 122 -4.45 -8.07 -7.26
N HIS A 123 -3.48 -8.50 -6.46
CA HIS A 123 -2.97 -9.86 -6.39
C HIS A 123 -2.39 -10.33 -7.73
N TYR A 124 -1.32 -9.63 -8.15
CA TYR A 124 -0.46 -9.94 -9.31
C TYR A 124 -1.11 -9.77 -10.70
N ARG A 125 -2.25 -9.06 -10.82
CA ARG A 125 -2.90 -8.83 -12.12
C ARG A 125 -2.27 -7.62 -12.82
N THR A 126 -2.07 -6.52 -12.11
CA THR A 126 -1.36 -5.32 -12.56
C THR A 126 -0.16 -5.03 -11.67
N PHE A 127 0.81 -4.31 -12.24
CA PHE A 127 2.07 -3.98 -11.57
C PHE A 127 2.45 -2.53 -11.86
N VAL A 128 2.89 -1.83 -10.82
CA VAL A 128 3.34 -0.43 -10.86
C VAL A 128 4.82 -0.41 -10.49
N PRO A 129 5.73 0.11 -11.34
CA PRO A 129 7.14 0.24 -10.99
C PRO A 129 7.33 1.31 -9.91
N ILE A 130 8.23 1.07 -8.96
CA ILE A 130 8.47 2.00 -7.83
C ILE A 130 9.92 2.50 -7.74
N ASN A 131 10.81 2.09 -8.67
CA ASN A 131 12.19 2.56 -8.84
C ASN A 131 12.72 2.36 -10.27
#